data_AF-A0A420WF03-F1
#
_entry.id   AF-A0A420WF03-F1
#
_cell.length_a   1.000
_cell.length_b   1.000
_cell.length_c   1.000
_cell.angle_alpha   90.00
_cell.angle_beta   90.00
_cell.angle_gamma   90.00
#
_symmetry.space_group_name_H-M   'P 1'
#
loop_
_entity.id
_entity.type
_entity.pdbx_description
1 polymer ?
#
loop_
_entity_poly.entity_id
_entity_poly.type
_entity_poly.pdbx_seq_one_letter_code
_entity_poly.pdbx_strand_id
1 'polypeptide(L)'
;MKQHAEIESEFKEGLTHRVVAVIRSIESTAGWDHSSKQNETYLYILRAAQNVGCLEPFSKEQSALNNYLQFKKAGRKMCDYAWRLLAQSQ
;
A
#
# COMPACT_ATOMS: atom_id res chain seq x y z
N MET A 1 -10.69 -4.15 21.63
CA MET A 1 -11.61 -4.01 20.47
C MET A 1 -11.77 -2.58 19.94
N LYS A 2 -11.24 -1.52 20.59
CA LYS A 2 -11.37 -0.13 20.10
C LYS A 2 -10.43 0.23 18.91
N GLN A 3 -9.32 -0.50 18.77
CA GLN A 3 -8.26 -0.18 17.81
C GLN A 3 -8.60 -0.47 16.34
N HIS A 4 -9.52 -1.40 16.07
CA HIS A 4 -9.92 -1.74 14.70
C HIS A 4 -10.81 -0.65 14.05
N ALA A 5 -11.64 0.03 14.83
CA ALA A 5 -12.55 1.06 14.32
C ALA A 5 -11.84 2.40 14.00
N GLU A 6 -10.77 2.73 14.74
CA GLU A 6 -9.96 3.92 14.48
C GLU A 6 -9.10 3.77 13.23
N ILE A 7 -8.57 2.57 13.00
CA ILE A 7 -7.82 2.24 11.77
C ILE A 7 -8.71 2.39 10.53
N GLU A 8 -9.96 1.90 10.56
CA GLU A 8 -10.93 2.08 9.47
C GLU A 8 -11.34 3.55 9.23
N SER A 9 -11.27 4.39 10.26
CA SER A 9 -11.56 5.83 10.18
C SER A 9 -10.42 6.61 9.54
N GLU A 10 -9.17 6.32 9.90
CA GLU A 10 -7.97 6.95 9.32
C GLU A 10 -7.76 6.59 7.85
N PHE A 11 -8.18 5.39 7.43
CA PHE A 11 -8.08 5.02 6.02
C PHE A 11 -8.98 5.87 5.10
N LYS A 12 -10.09 6.44 5.59
CA LYS A 12 -11.05 7.16 4.72
C LYS A 12 -10.51 8.46 4.14
N GLU A 13 -9.53 9.11 4.78
CA GLU A 13 -8.93 10.33 4.24
C GLU A 13 -7.91 9.98 3.14
N GLY A 14 -8.18 10.41 1.90
CA GLY A 14 -7.27 10.20 0.77
C GLY A 14 -7.44 8.85 0.04
N LEU A 15 -8.38 7.99 0.47
CA LEU A 15 -8.81 6.82 -0.31
C LEU A 15 -9.53 7.27 -1.57
N THR A 16 -8.81 7.29 -2.69
CA THR A 16 -9.40 7.49 -4.01
C THR A 16 -10.01 6.17 -4.52
N HIS A 17 -10.88 6.26 -5.53
CA HIS A 17 -11.40 5.07 -6.20
C HIS A 17 -10.27 4.17 -6.76
N ARG A 18 -9.14 4.77 -7.15
CA ARG A 18 -7.95 4.08 -7.65
C ARG A 18 -7.29 3.25 -6.56
N VAL A 19 -7.03 3.85 -5.39
CA VAL A 19 -6.45 3.11 -4.24
C VAL A 19 -7.39 2.01 -3.77
N VAL A 20 -8.71 2.25 -3.73
CA VAL A 20 -9.70 1.22 -3.40
C VAL A 20 -9.63 0.05 -4.39
N ALA A 21 -9.51 0.33 -5.70
CA ALA A 21 -9.38 -0.71 -6.72
C ALA A 21 -8.08 -1.53 -6.55
N VAL A 22 -6.96 -0.86 -6.26
CA VAL A 22 -5.68 -1.52 -5.97
C VAL A 22 -5.80 -2.42 -4.74
N ILE A 23 -6.36 -1.93 -3.63
CA ILE A 23 -6.57 -2.70 -2.40
C ILE A 23 -7.42 -3.94 -2.68
N ARG A 24 -8.55 -3.78 -3.39
CA ARG A 24 -9.41 -4.92 -3.76
C ARG A 24 -8.67 -5.95 -4.61
N SER A 25 -7.82 -5.52 -5.53
CA SER A 25 -7.01 -6.43 -6.35
C SER A 25 -5.95 -7.18 -5.53
N ILE A 26 -5.34 -6.53 -4.54
CA ILE A 26 -4.43 -7.18 -3.61
C ILE A 26 -5.19 -8.23 -2.79
N GLU A 27 -6.35 -7.87 -2.23
CA GLU A 27 -7.13 -8.78 -1.37
C GLU A 27 -7.75 -9.96 -2.10
N SER A 28 -8.06 -9.82 -3.40
CA SER A 28 -8.53 -10.93 -4.23
C SER A 28 -7.41 -11.86 -4.70
N THR A 29 -6.15 -11.47 -4.53
CA THR A 29 -4.99 -12.28 -4.93
C THR A 29 -4.42 -13.04 -3.73
N ALA A 30 -4.19 -14.34 -3.89
CA ALA A 30 -3.62 -15.19 -2.85
C ALA A 30 -2.09 -15.31 -2.99
N GLY A 31 -1.44 -15.80 -1.92
CA GLY A 31 -0.01 -16.17 -1.98
C GLY A 31 0.96 -15.01 -1.84
N TRP A 32 0.52 -13.88 -1.28
CA TRP A 32 1.42 -12.77 -1.00
C TRP A 32 2.46 -13.09 0.06
N ASP A 33 3.65 -12.53 -0.13
CA ASP A 33 4.67 -12.47 0.88
C ASP A 33 4.34 -11.40 1.93
N HIS A 34 4.78 -11.65 3.15
CA HIS A 34 4.62 -10.73 4.27
C HIS A 34 5.98 -10.50 4.91
N SER A 35 6.23 -9.26 5.32
CA SER A 35 7.45 -8.87 6.01
C SER A 35 7.41 -9.34 7.47
N SER A 36 8.56 -9.83 7.94
CA SER A 36 8.75 -10.21 9.34
C SER A 36 9.01 -8.99 10.25
N LYS A 37 9.55 -7.90 9.67
CA LYS A 37 9.90 -6.67 10.39
C LYS A 37 9.22 -5.47 9.76
N GLN A 38 8.65 -4.59 10.59
CA GLN A 38 7.93 -3.41 10.11
C GLN A 38 8.81 -2.48 9.25
N ASN A 39 10.10 -2.35 9.60
CA ASN A 39 11.05 -1.52 8.85
C ASN A 39 11.34 -2.07 7.44
N GLU A 40 11.23 -3.38 7.22
CA GLU A 40 11.47 -4.00 5.91
C GLU A 40 10.35 -3.63 4.92
N THR A 41 9.10 -3.56 5.38
CA THR A 41 7.96 -3.15 4.54
C THR A 41 8.15 -1.74 4.00
N TYR A 42 8.63 -0.81 4.83
CA TYR A 42 8.91 0.56 4.40
C TYR A 42 9.94 0.60 3.26
N LEU A 43 11.03 -0.15 3.38
CA LEU A 43 12.06 -0.22 2.33
C LEU A 43 11.52 -0.84 1.03
N TYR A 44 10.63 -1.84 1.13
CA TYR A 44 9.98 -2.40 -0.05
C TYR A 44 9.03 -1.40 -0.71
N ILE A 45 8.30 -0.60 0.07
CA ILE A 45 7.45 0.48 -0.44
C ILE A 45 8.29 1.49 -1.21
N LEU A 46 9.39 2.01 -0.63
CA LEU A 46 10.25 2.98 -1.29
C LEU A 46 10.82 2.44 -2.60
N ARG A 47 11.30 1.18 -2.60
CA ARG A 47 11.82 0.54 -3.80
C ARG A 47 10.74 0.36 -4.88
N ALA A 48 9.54 -0.08 -4.49
CA ALA A 48 8.42 -0.27 -5.41
C ALA A 48 7.98 1.05 -6.05
N ALA A 49 7.90 2.12 -5.27
CA ALA A 49 7.62 3.48 -5.75
C ALA A 49 8.69 3.94 -6.76
N GLN A 50 9.96 3.78 -6.43
CA GLN A 50 11.09 4.13 -7.31
C GLN A 50 11.04 3.38 -8.64
N ASN A 51 10.68 2.09 -8.63
CA ASN A 51 10.56 1.28 -9.83
C ASN A 51 9.49 1.80 -10.83
N VAL A 52 8.53 2.58 -10.35
CA VAL A 52 7.48 3.23 -11.18
C VAL A 52 7.70 4.74 -11.31
N GLY A 53 8.90 5.23 -11.02
CA GLY A 53 9.26 6.64 -11.17
C GLY A 53 8.66 7.57 -10.12
N CYS A 54 8.13 7.04 -9.02
CA CYS A 54 7.59 7.84 -7.91
C CYS A 54 8.63 7.97 -6.79
N LEU A 55 8.94 9.20 -6.40
CA LEU A 55 9.83 9.53 -5.29
C LEU A 55 9.08 10.29 -4.21
N GLU A 56 9.64 10.31 -3.00
CA GLU A 56 9.14 11.18 -1.94
C GLU A 56 9.31 12.66 -2.31
N PRO A 57 8.42 13.56 -1.85
CA PRO A 57 7.28 13.31 -0.95
C PRO A 57 6.07 12.67 -1.66
N PHE A 58 5.43 11.72 -0.99
CA PHE A 58 4.25 11.04 -1.53
C PHE A 58 3.00 11.90 -1.46
N SER A 59 2.15 11.81 -2.49
CA SER A 59 0.82 12.42 -2.47
C SER A 59 -0.07 11.80 -1.37
N LYS A 60 -1.20 12.43 -1.05
CA LYS A 60 -2.18 11.87 -0.09
C LYS A 60 -2.64 10.45 -0.50
N GLU A 61 -2.87 10.26 -1.80
CA GLU A 61 -3.28 8.98 -2.37
C GLU A 61 -2.20 7.91 -2.23
N GLN A 62 -0.95 8.24 -2.59
CA GLN A 62 0.19 7.34 -2.45
C GLN A 62 0.46 7.01 -0.98
N SER A 63 0.32 7.98 -0.10
CA SER A 63 0.45 7.79 1.36
C SER A 63 -0.63 6.85 1.89
N ALA A 64 -1.88 6.96 1.41
CA ALA A 64 -2.94 6.04 1.78
C ALA A 64 -2.62 4.58 1.38
N LEU A 65 -2.09 4.38 0.16
CA LEU A 65 -1.62 3.04 -0.26
C LEU A 65 -0.47 2.54 0.62
N ASN A 66 0.50 3.40 0.91
CA ASN A 66 1.65 3.04 1.75
C ASN A 66 1.23 2.64 3.17
N ASN A 67 0.28 3.38 3.76
CA ASN A 67 -0.28 3.07 5.07
C ASN A 67 -0.97 1.70 5.07
N TYR A 68 -1.73 1.38 4.02
CA TYR A 68 -2.34 0.06 3.86
C TYR A 68 -1.28 -1.05 3.77
N LEU A 69 -0.25 -0.88 2.93
CA LEU A 69 0.83 -1.85 2.78
C LEU A 69 1.61 -2.05 4.09
N GLN A 70 1.84 -0.98 4.85
CA GLN A 70 2.44 -1.05 6.18
C GLN A 70 1.58 -1.82 7.17
N PHE A 71 0.28 -1.53 7.21
CA PHE A 71 -0.68 -2.23 8.05
C PHE A 71 -0.72 -3.74 7.75
N LYS A 72 -0.70 -4.11 6.47
CA LYS A 72 -0.66 -5.52 6.02
C LYS A 72 0.71 -6.17 6.23
N LYS A 73 1.74 -5.43 6.67
CA LYS A 73 3.13 -5.88 6.69
C LYS A 73 3.52 -6.47 5.33
N ALA A 74 3.19 -5.75 4.26
CA ALA A 74 3.38 -6.22 2.90
C ALA A 74 4.83 -6.63 2.63
N GLY A 75 5.01 -7.81 2.04
CA GLY A 75 6.29 -8.24 1.50
C GLY A 75 6.62 -7.51 0.19
N ARG A 76 7.79 -7.82 -0.35
CA ARG A 76 8.30 -7.20 -1.57
C ARG A 76 7.35 -7.37 -2.76
N LYS A 77 6.82 -8.57 -3.01
CA LYS A 77 5.98 -8.80 -4.21
C LYS A 77 4.67 -8.04 -4.11
N MET A 78 4.06 -8.01 -2.92
CA MET A 78 2.84 -7.24 -2.70
C MET A 78 3.08 -5.74 -2.94
N CYS A 79 4.17 -5.17 -2.42
CA CYS A 79 4.53 -3.76 -2.65
C CYS A 79 4.77 -3.45 -4.13
N ASP A 80 5.60 -4.26 -4.81
CA ASP A 80 5.91 -4.09 -6.23
C ASP A 80 4.62 -4.16 -7.09
N TYR A 81 3.71 -5.07 -6.76
CA TYR A 81 2.43 -5.22 -7.46
C TYR A 81 1.50 -4.01 -7.24
N ALA A 82 1.33 -3.61 -5.98
CA ALA A 82 0.46 -2.50 -5.59
C ALA A 82 0.84 -1.19 -6.29
N TRP A 83 2.14 -0.87 -6.31
CA TRP A 83 2.65 0.35 -6.94
C TRP A 83 2.53 0.33 -8.46
N ARG A 84 2.73 -0.84 -9.10
CA ARG A 84 2.49 -0.98 -10.55
C ARG A 84 1.03 -0.74 -10.92
N LEU A 85 0.09 -1.30 -10.16
CA LEU A 85 -1.33 -1.08 -10.40
C LEU A 85 -1.72 0.39 -10.22
N LEU A 86 -1.23 1.03 -9.16
CA LEU A 86 -1.52 2.45 -8.92
C LEU A 86 -1.00 3.33 -10.07
N ALA A 87 0.21 3.06 -10.56
CA ALA A 87 0.81 3.78 -11.69
C ALA A 87 0.06 3.54 -13.01
N GLN A 88 -0.44 2.33 -13.26
CA GLN A 88 -1.22 1.99 -14.46
C GLN A 88 -2.65 2.55 -14.44
N SER A 89 -3.16 2.90 -13.27
CA SER A 89 -4.52 3.45 -13.12
C SER A 89 -4.59 4.95 -13.41
N GLN A 90 -3.56 5.54 -14.04
CA GLN A 90 -3.50 6.97 -14.41
C GLN A 90 -4.33 7.29 -15.64
#